data_AF-A0A7K2PCK9-F1
#
_entry.id   AF-A0A7K2PCK9-F1
#
_cell.length_a   1.000
_cell.length_b   1.000
_cell.length_c   1.000
_cell.angle_alpha   90.00
_cell.angle_beta   90.00
_cell.angle_gamma   90.00
#
_symmetry.space_group_name_H-M   'P 1'
#
loop_
_entity.id
_entity.type
_entity.pdbx_description
1 polymer ?
#
loop_
_entity_poly.entity_id
_entity_poly.type
_entity_poly.pdbx_seq_one_letter_code
_entity_poly.pdbx_strand_id
1 'polypeptide(L)'
;MNQPLAGYAPAPVAARMENHGNHMLKVAMQTGNDLLARVGSMVAYEGFVQYEPNPPAVRQIAKDWMTGEGAPLMKCSGDGLLYLADYGANVVVINLNGDGISVNATNLLAFDAHLTWGVERVKGLAKFAGQGLWNTKISGQGWVALTSRGKPIVVDCGGGEDETYVDPDALVAWSPNLKVKGKRSFKAQSLIGR
;
A
#
# COMPACT_ATOMS: atom_id res chain seq x y z
N MET A 1 0.57 6.48 -35.04
CA MET A 1 1.93 6.25 -34.50
C MET A 1 2.18 4.75 -34.62
N ASN A 2 3.03 4.30 -35.55
CA ASN A 2 3.10 2.88 -35.96
C ASN A 2 4.29 2.12 -35.38
N GLN A 3 4.98 2.68 -34.39
CA GLN A 3 6.02 1.98 -33.64
C GLN A 3 5.54 1.71 -32.21
N PRO A 4 5.63 0.46 -31.73
CA PRO A 4 5.32 0.15 -30.35
C PRO A 4 6.32 0.87 -29.43
N LEU A 5 5.81 1.55 -28.41
CA LEU A 5 6.65 2.14 -27.36
C LEU A 5 7.30 0.99 -26.57
N ALA A 6 8.61 0.85 -26.64
CA ALA A 6 9.33 -0.22 -25.96
C ALA A 6 9.05 -0.20 -24.45
N GLY A 7 8.49 -1.27 -23.90
CA GLY A 7 8.13 -1.39 -22.49
C GLY A 7 6.81 -0.73 -22.07
N TYR A 8 6.14 -0.01 -22.98
CA TYR A 8 4.89 0.74 -22.70
C TYR A 8 3.77 0.45 -23.71
N ALA A 9 3.93 -0.55 -24.57
CA ALA A 9 2.88 -0.99 -25.47
C ALA A 9 1.73 -1.64 -24.68
N PRO A 10 0.49 -1.60 -25.18
CA PRO A 10 -0.61 -2.38 -24.61
C PRO A 10 -0.19 -3.85 -24.49
N ALA A 11 -0.21 -4.36 -23.27
CA ALA A 11 0.15 -5.74 -22.97
C ALA A 11 -1.11 -6.53 -22.61
N PRO A 12 -1.24 -7.79 -23.06
CA PRO A 12 -2.32 -8.68 -22.62
C PRO A 12 -2.44 -8.70 -21.10
N VAL A 13 -3.66 -8.89 -20.60
CA VAL A 13 -3.91 -9.08 -19.17
C VAL A 13 -3.45 -10.48 -18.78
N ALA A 14 -2.43 -10.59 -17.94
CA ALA A 14 -1.97 -11.87 -17.43
C ALA A 14 -2.54 -12.21 -16.04
N ALA A 15 -2.83 -11.18 -15.24
CA ALA A 15 -3.36 -11.30 -13.89
C ALA A 15 -4.35 -10.17 -13.58
N ARG A 16 -5.10 -10.32 -12.48
CA ARG A 16 -6.03 -9.28 -12.01
C ARG A 16 -5.33 -7.95 -11.72
N MET A 17 -4.19 -8.00 -11.05
CA MET A 17 -3.32 -6.85 -10.82
C MET A 17 -1.91 -7.17 -11.31
N GLU A 18 -1.32 -6.24 -12.05
CA GLU A 18 0.07 -6.38 -12.50
C GLU A 18 0.72 -5.01 -12.75
N ASN A 19 2.05 -5.01 -12.81
CA ASN A 19 2.85 -3.85 -13.15
C ASN A 19 2.77 -3.56 -14.67
N HIS A 20 2.49 -2.31 -15.04
CA HIS A 20 2.73 -1.78 -16.40
C HIS A 20 4.01 -0.93 -16.38
N GLY A 21 5.16 -1.61 -16.41
CA GLY A 21 6.43 -1.02 -15.98
C GLY A 21 6.49 -0.83 -14.46
N ASN A 22 7.53 -0.16 -13.95
CA ASN A 22 7.80 -0.16 -12.50
C ASN A 22 6.91 0.77 -11.68
N HIS A 23 6.27 1.77 -12.31
CA HIS A 23 5.60 2.88 -11.61
C HIS A 23 4.09 2.97 -11.87
N MET A 24 3.52 1.98 -12.55
CA MET A 24 2.10 1.95 -12.90
C MET A 24 1.51 0.59 -12.53
N LEU A 25 0.39 0.62 -11.83
CA LEU A 25 -0.47 -0.53 -11.64
C LEU A 25 -1.46 -0.62 -12.81
N LYS A 26 -1.59 -1.79 -13.41
CA LYS A 26 -2.69 -2.15 -14.31
C LYS A 26 -3.60 -3.14 -13.58
N VAL A 27 -4.89 -2.83 -13.55
CA VAL A 27 -5.93 -3.66 -12.92
C VAL A 27 -6.94 -4.08 -13.96
N ALA A 28 -7.20 -5.38 -14.06
CA ALA A 28 -8.33 -5.91 -14.81
C ALA A 28 -9.58 -5.85 -13.92
N MET A 29 -10.43 -4.88 -14.22
CA MET A 29 -11.69 -4.63 -13.53
C MET A 29 -12.78 -5.55 -14.08
N GLN A 30 -13.60 -6.07 -13.17
CA GLN A 30 -14.75 -6.89 -13.50
C GLN A 30 -15.89 -6.58 -12.54
N THR A 31 -17.10 -6.46 -13.06
CA THR A 31 -18.31 -6.22 -12.26
C THR A 31 -18.44 -7.29 -11.16
N GLY A 32 -18.69 -6.83 -9.92
CA GLY A 32 -18.74 -7.66 -8.72
C GLY A 32 -17.40 -7.80 -8.00
N ASN A 33 -16.28 -7.47 -8.65
CA ASN A 33 -14.93 -7.50 -8.09
C ASN A 33 -14.37 -6.08 -7.98
N ASP A 34 -14.98 -5.30 -7.09
CA ASP A 34 -14.64 -3.89 -6.87
C ASP A 34 -13.23 -3.72 -6.29
N LEU A 35 -12.67 -2.53 -6.49
CA LEU A 35 -11.35 -2.13 -6.02
C LEU A 35 -11.46 -0.96 -5.04
N LEU A 36 -10.71 -1.00 -3.94
CA LEU A 36 -10.41 0.20 -3.16
C LEU A 36 -9.04 0.72 -3.56
N ALA A 37 -8.95 2.01 -3.91
CA ALA A 37 -7.74 2.63 -4.42
C ALA A 37 -7.49 3.98 -3.75
N ARG A 38 -6.23 4.44 -3.73
CA ARG A 38 -5.86 5.77 -3.25
C ARG A 38 -6.54 6.85 -4.10
N VAL A 39 -7.24 7.79 -3.47
CA VAL A 39 -7.83 8.93 -4.17
C VAL A 39 -6.73 9.71 -4.91
N GLY A 40 -7.02 10.09 -6.16
CA GLY A 40 -6.08 10.83 -7.01
C GLY A 40 -5.00 9.97 -7.66
N SER A 41 -4.98 8.65 -7.44
CA SER A 41 -4.03 7.75 -8.10
C SER A 41 -4.45 7.32 -9.51
N MET A 42 -5.70 7.56 -9.92
CA MET A 42 -6.18 7.16 -11.24
C MET A 42 -5.47 7.95 -12.35
N VAL A 43 -4.89 7.22 -13.30
CA VAL A 43 -4.22 7.77 -14.48
C VAL A 43 -5.11 7.64 -15.71
N ALA A 44 -5.65 6.45 -15.95
CA ALA A 44 -6.48 6.16 -17.12
C ALA A 44 -7.39 4.95 -16.87
N TYR A 45 -8.41 4.77 -17.70
CA TYR A 45 -9.18 3.54 -17.77
C TYR A 45 -9.61 3.24 -19.21
N GLU A 46 -9.86 1.96 -19.49
CA GLU A 46 -10.47 1.47 -20.72
C GLU A 46 -11.74 0.69 -20.37
N GLY A 47 -12.76 0.73 -21.22
CA GLY A 47 -14.06 0.14 -20.92
C GLY A 47 -14.90 1.03 -20.00
N PHE A 48 -15.63 0.42 -19.07
CA PHE A 48 -16.55 1.11 -18.18
C PHE A 48 -16.09 0.98 -16.72
N VAL A 49 -15.48 2.03 -16.18
CA VAL A 49 -15.06 2.10 -14.78
C VAL A 49 -15.65 3.35 -14.13
N GLN A 50 -16.38 3.16 -13.05
CA GLN A 50 -16.92 4.23 -12.20
C GLN A 50 -16.10 4.35 -10.93
N TYR A 51 -16.05 5.56 -10.38
CA TYR A 51 -15.34 5.85 -9.13
C TYR A 51 -16.22 6.60 -8.14
N GLU A 52 -16.18 6.18 -6.88
CA GLU A 52 -16.85 6.81 -5.75
C GLU A 52 -15.80 7.23 -4.71
N PRO A 53 -15.52 8.54 -4.56
CA PRO A 53 -14.55 9.01 -3.57
C PRO A 53 -15.14 8.91 -2.16
N ASN A 54 -14.35 8.37 -1.22
CA ASN A 54 -14.68 8.29 0.19
C ASN A 54 -16.07 7.63 0.46
N PRO A 55 -16.27 6.38 0.05
CA PRO A 55 -17.55 5.69 0.16
C PRO A 55 -17.94 5.49 1.63
N PRO A 56 -19.24 5.46 1.98
CA PRO A 56 -19.70 5.37 3.37
C PRO A 56 -19.09 4.22 4.18
N ALA A 57 -18.89 3.05 3.56
CA ALA A 57 -18.28 1.89 4.21
C ALA A 57 -16.82 2.15 4.61
N VAL A 58 -16.03 2.82 3.75
CA VAL A 58 -14.66 3.23 4.07
C VAL A 58 -14.66 4.25 5.20
N ARG A 59 -15.57 5.24 5.18
CA ARG A 59 -15.67 6.24 6.27
C ARG A 59 -15.90 5.59 7.63
N GLN A 60 -16.70 4.53 7.68
CA GLN A 60 -16.99 3.83 8.92
C GLN A 60 -15.78 3.06 9.46
N ILE A 61 -14.98 2.44 8.59
CA ILE A 61 -13.80 1.64 8.94
C ILE A 61 -12.60 2.55 9.27
N ALA A 62 -12.47 3.67 8.55
CA ALA A 62 -11.32 4.57 8.62
C ALA A 62 -11.63 5.91 9.31
N LYS A 63 -12.54 5.92 10.30
CA LYS A 63 -12.87 7.15 11.07
C LYS A 63 -11.64 7.82 11.65
N ASP A 64 -10.71 7.01 12.14
CA ASP A 64 -9.47 7.48 12.77
C ASP A 64 -8.47 8.08 11.77
N TRP A 65 -8.59 7.75 10.47
CA TRP A 65 -7.79 8.36 9.40
C TRP A 65 -8.27 9.74 8.97
N MET A 66 -9.52 10.10 9.25
CA MET A 66 -10.10 11.39 8.85
C MET A 66 -9.46 12.60 9.55
N THR A 67 -8.57 12.37 10.52
CA THR A 67 -7.80 13.39 11.23
C THR A 67 -6.56 13.90 10.45
N GLY A 68 -6.32 13.39 9.24
CA GLY A 68 -5.35 13.97 8.28
C GLY A 68 -4.08 13.15 8.06
N GLU A 69 -3.98 11.94 8.62
CA GLU A 69 -2.75 11.13 8.60
C GLU A 69 -2.81 9.91 7.65
N GLY A 70 -3.99 9.57 7.09
CA GLY A 70 -4.18 8.47 6.13
C GLY A 70 -4.53 8.96 4.73
N ALA A 71 -4.11 8.21 3.69
CA ALA A 71 -4.50 8.51 2.32
C ALA A 71 -5.98 8.11 2.11
N PRO A 72 -6.87 9.03 1.67
CA PRO A 72 -8.26 8.70 1.44
C PRO A 72 -8.40 7.64 0.34
N LEU A 73 -9.37 6.73 0.49
CA LEU A 73 -9.66 5.69 -0.49
C LEU A 73 -10.91 6.05 -1.32
N MET A 74 -10.87 5.69 -2.60
CA MET A 74 -12.01 5.66 -3.52
C MET A 74 -12.36 4.21 -3.82
N LYS A 75 -13.64 3.96 -4.10
CA LYS A 75 -14.11 2.69 -4.65
C LYS A 75 -14.16 2.79 -6.17
N CYS A 76 -13.63 1.80 -6.87
CA CYS A 76 -13.72 1.66 -8.31
C CYS A 76 -14.52 0.40 -8.67
N SER A 77 -15.46 0.52 -9.60
CA SER A 77 -16.41 -0.53 -9.99
C SER A 77 -16.63 -0.54 -11.50
N GLY A 78 -16.86 -1.71 -12.09
CA GLY A 78 -17.19 -1.88 -13.51
C GLY A 78 -16.30 -2.91 -14.21
N ASP A 79 -16.25 -2.83 -15.54
CA ASP A 79 -15.60 -3.80 -16.42
C ASP A 79 -14.60 -3.10 -17.37
N GLY A 80 -13.35 -3.55 -17.37
CA GLY A 80 -12.32 -3.00 -18.25
C GLY A 80 -10.93 -2.98 -17.63
N LEU A 81 -10.12 -2.00 -18.02
CA LEU A 81 -8.77 -1.80 -17.47
C LEU A 81 -8.71 -0.50 -16.68
N LEU A 82 -8.05 -0.52 -15.53
CA LEU A 82 -7.78 0.65 -14.71
C LEU A 82 -6.28 0.78 -14.48
N TYR A 83 -5.76 1.99 -14.69
CA TYR A 83 -4.35 2.32 -14.51
C TYR A 83 -4.18 3.29 -13.35
N LEU A 84 -3.38 2.90 -12.34
CA LEU A 84 -3.12 3.70 -11.14
C LEU A 84 -1.62 3.97 -10.96
N ALA A 85 -1.27 5.16 -10.50
CA ALA A 85 0.10 5.54 -10.14
C ALA A 85 0.13 6.54 -8.98
N ASP A 86 1.30 6.69 -8.36
CA ASP A 86 1.53 7.62 -7.24
C ASP A 86 2.85 8.35 -7.44
N TYR A 87 2.84 9.49 -8.14
CA TYR A 87 3.98 10.42 -8.33
C TYR A 87 5.34 9.75 -8.62
N GLY A 88 5.38 8.72 -9.47
CA GLY A 88 6.61 8.02 -9.85
C GLY A 88 7.14 7.02 -8.82
N ALA A 89 6.35 6.70 -7.78
CA ALA A 89 6.68 5.64 -6.84
C ALA A 89 6.71 4.27 -7.52
N ASN A 90 7.55 3.37 -7.02
CA ASN A 90 7.61 1.99 -7.48
C ASN A 90 6.39 1.24 -6.95
N VAL A 91 5.70 0.53 -7.84
CA VAL A 91 4.52 -0.26 -7.54
C VAL A 91 4.93 -1.70 -7.23
N VAL A 92 4.46 -2.22 -6.11
CA VAL A 92 4.65 -3.60 -5.68
C VAL A 92 3.29 -4.27 -5.63
N VAL A 93 3.12 -5.35 -6.37
CA VAL A 93 1.85 -6.10 -6.42
C VAL A 93 2.00 -7.41 -5.66
N ILE A 94 1.04 -7.70 -4.80
CA ILE A 94 1.02 -8.85 -3.90
C ILE A 94 -0.33 -9.56 -4.05
N ASN A 95 -0.30 -10.87 -4.29
CA ASN A 95 -1.48 -11.73 -4.22
C ASN A 95 -1.49 -12.41 -2.84
N LEU A 96 -2.47 -12.04 -2.00
CA LEU A 96 -2.73 -12.68 -0.72
C LEU A 96 -3.45 -14.01 -0.99
N ASN A 97 -2.83 -15.12 -0.57
CA ASN A 97 -3.39 -16.46 -0.73
C ASN A 97 -4.03 -16.98 0.56
N GLY A 98 -4.90 -16.17 1.17
CA GLY A 98 -5.47 -16.42 2.50
C GLY A 98 -4.66 -15.80 3.65
N ASP A 99 -3.51 -15.21 3.34
CA ASP A 99 -2.65 -14.51 4.29
C ASP A 99 -3.15 -13.07 4.58
N GLY A 100 -2.34 -12.32 5.32
CA GLY A 100 -2.53 -10.89 5.50
C GLY A 100 -1.24 -10.10 5.45
N ILE A 101 -1.39 -8.78 5.33
CA ILE A 101 -0.31 -7.81 5.29
C ILE A 101 -0.71 -6.57 6.08
N SER A 102 0.24 -6.02 6.83
CA SER A 102 0.11 -4.71 7.48
C SER A 102 0.92 -3.70 6.69
N VAL A 103 0.27 -2.65 6.20
CA VAL A 103 0.85 -1.69 5.26
C VAL A 103 0.79 -0.30 5.88
N ASN A 104 1.88 0.46 5.79
CA ASN A 104 1.86 1.88 6.12
C ASN A 104 0.82 2.60 5.24
N ALA A 105 -0.09 3.37 5.84
CA ALA A 105 -1.19 4.03 5.13
C ALA A 105 -0.72 4.90 3.95
N THR A 106 0.47 5.50 4.07
CA THR A 106 1.04 6.35 3.01
C THR A 106 1.57 5.56 1.80
N ASN A 107 1.74 4.25 1.95
CA ASN A 107 2.25 3.32 0.93
C ASN A 107 1.15 2.45 0.30
N LEU A 108 -0.12 2.61 0.68
CA LEU A 108 -1.21 1.84 0.11
C LEU A 108 -1.68 2.47 -1.21
N LEU A 109 -1.62 1.71 -2.31
CA LEU A 109 -2.09 2.17 -3.62
C LEU A 109 -3.49 1.65 -3.92
N ALA A 110 -3.70 0.34 -3.84
CA ALA A 110 -5.00 -0.28 -4.08
C ALA A 110 -5.09 -1.69 -3.49
N PHE A 111 -6.30 -2.19 -3.31
CA PHE A 111 -6.57 -3.57 -2.92
C PHE A 111 -7.99 -3.97 -3.26
N ASP A 112 -8.23 -5.29 -3.37
CA ASP A 112 -9.55 -5.82 -3.63
C ASP A 112 -10.55 -5.47 -2.52
N ALA A 113 -11.71 -4.92 -2.90
CA ALA A 113 -12.67 -4.36 -1.94
C ALA A 113 -13.33 -5.42 -1.04
N HIS A 114 -13.33 -6.70 -1.44
CA HIS A 114 -13.86 -7.81 -0.66
C HIS A 114 -12.90 -8.33 0.42
N LEU A 115 -11.64 -7.88 0.42
CA LEU A 115 -10.68 -8.25 1.46
C LEU A 115 -11.12 -7.69 2.81
N THR A 116 -10.81 -8.43 3.88
CA THR A 116 -11.01 -7.90 5.23
C THR A 116 -9.92 -6.89 5.52
N TRP A 117 -10.28 -5.69 5.96
CA TRP A 117 -9.29 -4.68 6.28
C TRP A 117 -9.71 -3.78 7.43
N GLY A 118 -8.71 -3.17 8.07
CA GLY A 118 -8.90 -2.24 9.16
C GLY A 118 -7.69 -1.34 9.37
N VAL A 119 -7.96 -0.17 9.92
CA VAL A 119 -6.94 0.83 10.22
C VAL A 119 -6.55 0.73 11.68
N GLU A 120 -5.25 0.76 11.97
CA GLU A 120 -4.76 0.82 13.33
C GLU A 120 -3.51 1.68 13.48
N ARG A 121 -3.34 2.24 14.68
CA ARG A 121 -2.10 2.89 15.06
C ARG A 121 -1.09 1.87 15.54
N VAL A 122 0.14 1.94 15.02
CA VAL A 122 1.20 1.01 15.41
C VAL A 122 1.73 1.39 16.79
N LYS A 123 1.45 0.52 17.77
CA LYS A 123 1.86 0.71 19.16
C LYS A 123 3.39 0.73 19.28
N GLY A 124 3.93 1.59 20.15
CA GLY A 124 5.37 1.67 20.42
C GLY A 124 6.19 2.47 19.40
N LEU A 125 5.65 2.79 18.22
CA LEU A 125 6.30 3.64 17.21
C LEU A 125 5.78 5.08 17.18
N ALA A 126 4.73 5.39 17.95
CA ALA A 126 4.12 6.72 18.04
C ALA A 126 5.07 7.85 18.46
N LYS A 127 6.23 7.54 19.06
CA LYS A 127 7.24 8.51 19.49
C LYS A 127 8.40 8.70 18.51
N PHE A 128 8.39 7.99 17.37
CA PHE A 128 9.50 7.95 16.40
C PHE A 128 9.14 8.61 15.07
N ALA A 129 7.87 8.53 14.64
CA ALA A 129 7.33 9.32 13.55
C ALA A 129 6.63 10.55 14.14
N GLY A 130 6.91 11.75 13.61
CA GLY A 130 6.41 13.03 14.17
C GLY A 130 4.89 13.15 14.33
N GLN A 131 4.12 12.31 13.65
CA GLN A 131 2.65 12.25 13.75
C GLN A 131 2.11 10.86 14.19
N GLY A 132 2.99 9.86 14.35
CA GLY A 132 2.60 8.48 14.60
C GLY A 132 2.46 7.66 13.31
N LEU A 133 2.67 6.35 13.43
CA LEU A 133 2.59 5.42 12.30
C LEU A 133 1.22 4.74 12.27
N TRP A 134 0.51 4.90 11.15
CA TRP A 134 -0.78 4.26 10.89
C TRP A 134 -0.64 3.19 9.84
N ASN A 135 -1.26 2.05 10.13
CA ASN A 135 -1.24 0.91 9.24
C ASN A 135 -2.65 0.48 8.85
N THR A 136 -2.75 0.01 7.61
CA THR A 136 -3.87 -0.78 7.12
C THR A 136 -3.49 -2.24 7.25
N LYS A 137 -4.22 -2.99 8.07
CA LYS A 137 -4.19 -4.45 8.04
C LYS A 137 -5.17 -4.92 6.98
N ILE A 138 -4.72 -5.78 6.07
CA ILE A 138 -5.50 -6.35 4.99
C ILE A 138 -5.29 -7.86 5.00
N SER A 139 -6.34 -8.66 4.90
CA SER A 139 -6.25 -10.13 4.88
C SER A 139 -7.36 -10.80 4.06
N GLY A 140 -7.09 -12.01 3.61
CA GLY A 140 -8.00 -12.85 2.83
C GLY A 140 -7.37 -13.35 1.53
N GLN A 141 -8.21 -13.74 0.58
CA GLN A 141 -7.77 -14.13 -0.77
C GLN A 141 -8.02 -12.98 -1.74
N GLY A 142 -6.97 -12.43 -2.33
CA GLY A 142 -7.10 -11.31 -3.28
C GLY A 142 -5.82 -10.50 -3.42
N TRP A 143 -5.90 -9.40 -4.16
CA TRP A 143 -4.74 -8.62 -4.55
C TRP A 143 -4.61 -7.32 -3.78
N VAL A 144 -3.35 -6.93 -3.51
CA VAL A 144 -2.95 -5.69 -2.87
C VAL A 144 -1.80 -5.07 -3.67
N ALA A 145 -1.86 -3.78 -3.91
CA ALA A 145 -0.83 -2.98 -4.55
C ALA A 145 -0.32 -1.90 -3.59
N LEU A 146 0.99 -1.83 -3.47
CA LEU A 146 1.72 -0.92 -2.59
C LEU A 146 2.60 0.02 -3.40
N THR A 147 2.96 1.16 -2.82
CA THR A 147 3.96 2.08 -3.34
C THR A 147 5.20 2.13 -2.46
N SER A 148 6.35 2.33 -3.09
CA SER A 148 7.64 2.51 -2.42
C SER A 148 8.46 3.59 -3.11
N ARG A 149 9.27 4.32 -2.33
CA ARG A 149 10.24 5.29 -2.85
C ARG A 149 11.51 4.56 -3.24
N GLY A 150 11.63 4.23 -4.53
CA GLY A 150 12.70 3.38 -5.04
C GLY A 150 12.38 1.90 -4.92
N LYS A 151 13.33 1.04 -5.32
CA LYS A 151 13.15 -0.41 -5.30
C LYS A 151 13.14 -0.93 -3.85
N PRO A 152 12.11 -1.65 -3.40
CA PRO A 152 12.07 -2.20 -2.06
C PRO A 152 13.06 -3.37 -1.92
N ILE A 153 13.45 -3.63 -0.67
CA ILE A 153 14.07 -4.90 -0.26
C ILE A 153 13.06 -5.67 0.60
N VAL A 154 13.12 -7.00 0.54
CA VAL A 154 12.35 -7.88 1.42
C VAL A 154 13.33 -8.51 2.40
N VAL A 155 13.03 -8.37 3.69
CA VAL A 155 13.85 -8.94 4.76
C VAL A 155 13.03 -10.02 5.45
N ASP A 156 13.59 -11.22 5.53
CA ASP A 156 12.99 -12.31 6.30
C ASP A 156 13.36 -12.15 7.77
N CYS A 157 12.38 -11.75 8.58
CA CYS A 157 12.54 -11.50 10.01
C CYS A 157 12.45 -12.81 10.83
N GLY A 158 13.16 -13.85 10.39
CA GLY A 158 13.05 -15.24 10.85
C GLY A 158 13.03 -15.42 12.37
N GLY A 159 12.28 -16.43 12.83
CA GLY A 159 11.91 -16.71 14.23
C GLY A 159 13.03 -17.15 15.18
N GLY A 160 14.23 -16.57 15.07
CA GLY A 160 15.34 -16.70 16.02
C GLY A 160 15.41 -15.54 17.03
N GLU A 161 16.55 -15.36 17.70
CA GLU A 161 16.79 -14.27 18.67
C GLU A 161 17.18 -12.94 18.02
N ASP A 162 17.50 -12.94 16.73
CA ASP A 162 18.02 -11.76 16.03
C ASP A 162 16.92 -10.76 15.66
N GLU A 163 17.12 -9.52 16.07
CA GLU A 163 16.22 -8.41 15.76
C GLU A 163 16.59 -7.75 14.43
N THR A 164 15.61 -7.58 13.55
CA THR A 164 15.76 -6.74 12.36
C THR A 164 15.42 -5.28 12.70
N TYR A 165 16.31 -4.35 12.33
CA TYR A 165 16.13 -2.92 12.54
C TYR A 165 15.93 -2.21 11.21
N VAL A 166 14.97 -1.29 11.18
CA VAL A 166 14.60 -0.54 9.98
C VAL A 166 14.24 0.89 10.37
N ASP A 167 14.53 1.82 9.48
CA ASP A 167 14.08 3.21 9.60
C ASP A 167 12.54 3.26 9.49
N PRO A 168 11.81 3.84 10.46
CA PRO A 168 10.36 4.00 10.38
C PRO A 168 9.87 4.67 9.09
N ASP A 169 10.63 5.60 8.52
CA ASP A 169 10.25 6.32 7.29
C ASP A 169 10.46 5.47 6.02
N ALA A 170 11.25 4.40 6.11
CA ALA A 170 11.48 3.43 5.03
C ALA A 170 10.55 2.21 5.11
N LEU A 171 9.77 2.08 6.19
CA LEU A 171 8.92 0.92 6.45
C LEU A 171 7.64 0.97 5.60
N VAL A 172 7.55 0.06 4.62
CA VAL A 172 6.41 -0.04 3.69
C VAL A 172 5.31 -0.96 4.24
N ALA A 173 5.67 -2.19 4.57
CA ALA A 173 4.73 -3.22 5.01
C ALA A 173 5.43 -4.37 5.75
N TRP A 174 4.67 -5.18 6.48
CA TRP A 174 5.14 -6.39 7.16
C TRP A 174 4.01 -7.40 7.38
N SER A 175 4.38 -8.65 7.65
CA SER A 175 3.44 -9.72 8.00
C SER A 175 2.73 -9.42 9.33
N PRO A 176 1.39 -9.58 9.44
CA PRO A 176 0.61 -9.15 10.61
C PRO A 176 1.06 -9.72 11.97
N ASN A 177 1.74 -10.87 11.97
CA ASN A 177 2.19 -11.56 13.18
C ASN A 177 3.56 -11.07 13.70
N LEU A 178 4.19 -10.12 13.02
CA LEU A 178 5.49 -9.59 13.41
C LEU A 178 5.37 -8.69 14.66
N LYS A 179 6.19 -8.96 15.68
CA LYS A 179 6.26 -8.11 16.87
C LYS A 179 7.11 -6.87 16.58
N VAL A 180 6.45 -5.73 16.39
CA VAL A 180 7.12 -4.45 16.11
C VAL A 180 7.36 -3.69 17.42
N LYS A 181 8.59 -3.23 17.64
CA LYS A 181 8.97 -2.37 18.78
C LYS A 181 9.89 -1.25 18.34
N GLY A 182 9.74 -0.07 18.94
CA GLY A 182 10.65 1.05 18.73
C GLY A 182 11.94 0.88 19.51
N LYS A 183 13.09 1.09 18.85
CA LYS A 183 14.43 1.13 19.48
C LYS A 183 15.01 2.53 19.35
N ARG A 184 15.38 3.15 20.47
CA ARG A 184 16.14 4.41 20.47
C ARG A 184 17.63 4.08 20.51
N SER A 185 18.38 4.56 19.54
CA SER A 185 19.84 4.68 19.67
C SER A 185 20.16 6.01 20.32
N PHE A 186 20.44 6.00 21.63
CA PHE A 186 21.04 7.15 22.29
C PHE A 186 22.53 7.20 21.91
N LYS A 187 22.95 8.20 21.14
CA LYS A 187 24.36 8.60 21.14
C LYS A 187 24.58 9.43 22.39
N ALA A 188 25.20 8.85 23.42
CA ALA A 188 25.76 9.59 24.55
C ALA A 188 26.98 10.39 24.06
N GLN A 189 26.74 11.53 23.41
CA GLN A 189 27.82 12.41 22.98
C GLN A 189 27.42 13.89 23.17
N SER A 190 27.15 14.26 24.42
CA SER A 190 27.24 15.67 24.89
C SER A 190 27.24 15.81 26.42
N LEU A 191 27.82 14.87 27.18
CA LEU A 191 27.99 15.00 28.64
C LEU A 191 29.46 15.04 29.09
N ILE A 192 30.37 15.47 28.21
CA ILE A 192 31.73 15.84 28.60
C ILE A 192 32.03 17.21 28.01
N GLY A 193 32.05 18.23 28.86
CA GLY A 193 32.70 19.51 28.56
C GLY A 193 31.81 20.74 28.55
N ARG A 194 31.35 21.16 29.73
CA ARG A 194 31.50 22.54 30.21
C ARG A 194 31.20 22.63 31.70
#